data_AF-A0A920HNF8-F1
#
_entry.id   AF-A0A920HNF8-F1
#
_cell.length_a   1.000
_cell.length_b   1.000
_cell.length_c   1.000
_cell.angle_alpha   90.00
_cell.angle_beta   90.00
_cell.angle_gamma   90.00
#
_symmetry.space_group_name_H-M   'P 1'
#
loop_
_entity.id
_entity.type
_entity.pdbx_description
1 polymer ?
#
loop_
_entity_poly.entity_id
_entity_poly.type
_entity_poly.pdbx_seq_one_letter_code
_entity_poly.pdbx_strand_id
1 'polypeptide(L)' 'MAVRFFKLNYSITINSNTTLEALFSEVVTQYSLTVSAGVGGSVSTSGGTYDDGTIVTITHHQMMDMSL' A
#
# COMPACT_ATOMS: atom_id res chain seq x y z
N MET A 1 -15.18 3.92 -2.44
CA MET A 1 -14.27 3.25 -1.48
C MET A 1 -15.13 2.60 -0.41
N ALA A 2 -14.95 1.31 -0.14
CA ALA A 2 -15.74 0.59 0.87
C ALA A 2 -14.88 0.40 2.12
N VAL A 3 -15.31 0.93 3.25
CA VAL A 3 -14.67 0.67 4.54
C VAL A 3 -15.06 -0.75 4.96
N ARG A 4 -14.08 -1.65 5.09
CA ARG A 4 -14.33 -3.01 5.58
C ARG A 4 -14.17 -3.03 7.10
N PHE A 5 -15.23 -3.44 7.80
CA PHE A 5 -15.19 -3.66 9.24
C PHE A 5 -14.96 -5.14 9.53
N PHE A 6 -13.87 -5.48 10.22
CA PHE A 6 -13.67 -6.81 10.76
C PHE A 6 -14.37 -6.91 12.11
N LYS A 7 -15.28 -7.88 12.25
CA LYS A 7 -15.97 -8.18 13.50
C LYS A 7 -15.18 -9.26 14.25
N LEU A 8 -14.58 -8.91 15.38
CA LEU A 8 -13.96 -9.85 16.31
C LEU A 8 -14.85 -10.04 17.54
N ASN A 9 -14.94 -11.27 18.06
CA ASN A 9 -15.66 -11.59 19.29
C ASN A 9 -14.66 -12.14 20.31
N TYR A 10 -14.62 -11.54 21.50
CA TYR A 10 -13.83 -12.01 22.64
C TYR A 10 -14.74 -12.13 23.86
N SER A 11 -14.67 -13.27 24.58
CA SER A 11 -15.43 -13.51 25.80
C SER A 11 -14.49 -13.54 27.00
N ILE A 12 -14.83 -12.77 28.03
CA ILE A 12 -14.08 -12.70 29.28
C ILE A 12 -15.08 -12.90 30.42
N THR A 13 -14.72 -13.74 31.39
CA THR A 13 -15.49 -13.91 32.63
C THR A 13 -14.91 -12.98 33.68
N ILE A 14 -15.73 -12.06 34.19
CA ILE A 14 -15.32 -11.05 35.17
C ILE A 14 -15.73 -11.52 36.56
N ASN A 15 -14.75 -11.75 37.44
CA ASN A 15 -14.97 -12.19 38.83
C ASN A 15 -14.63 -11.09 39.86
N SER A 16 -14.14 -9.93 39.41
CA SER A 16 -13.78 -8.77 40.24
C SER A 16 -13.59 -7.53 39.36
N ASN A 17 -13.40 -6.37 39.99
CA ASN A 17 -13.14 -5.10 39.29
C ASN A 17 -11.95 -5.26 38.34
N THR A 18 -12.23 -5.11 37.04
CA THR A 18 -11.27 -5.31 35.95
C THR A 18 -11.39 -4.14 34.99
N THR A 19 -10.27 -3.58 34.55
CA THR A 19 -10.22 -2.59 33.47
C THR A 19 -9.77 -3.29 32.19
N LEU A 20 -10.54 -3.12 31.12
CA LEU A 20 -10.20 -3.64 29.80
C LEU A 20 -9.87 -2.47 28.87
N GLU A 21 -8.70 -2.54 28.25
CA GLU A 21 -8.29 -1.61 27.20
C GLU A 21 -8.25 -2.36 25.88
N ALA A 22 -8.99 -1.85 24.89
CA ALA A 22 -9.00 -2.43 23.55
C ALA A 22 -7.95 -1.73 22.69
N LEU A 23 -6.98 -2.51 22.19
CA LEU A 23 -5.98 -2.04 21.26
C LEU A 23 -6.36 -2.49 19.85
N PHE A 24 -6.57 -1.55 18.94
CA PHE A 24 -6.86 -1.81 17.54
C PHE A 24 -5.71 -1.33 16.66
N SER A 25 -5.31 -2.15 15.69
CA SER A 25 -4.36 -1.76 14.66
C SER A 25 -5.00 -2.00 13.29
N GLU A 26 -4.87 -1.04 12.40
CA GLU A 26 -5.36 -1.16 11.03
C GLU A 26 -4.44 -2.10 10.24
N VAL A 27 -5.03 -3.09 9.57
CA VAL A 27 -4.30 -3.94 8.63
C VAL A 27 -4.42 -3.33 7.25
N VAL A 28 -3.36 -2.65 6.82
CA VAL A 28 -3.27 -2.11 5.47
C VAL A 28 -2.64 -3.17 4.57
N THR A 29 -3.31 -3.53 3.47
CA THR A 29 -2.72 -4.42 2.46
C THR A 29 -1.77 -3.60 1.61
N GLN A 30 -0.53 -4.07 1.45
CA GLN A 30 0.47 -3.42 0.61
C GLN A 30 0.79 -4.24 -0.64
N TYR A 31 1.05 -3.55 -1.74
CA TYR A 31 1.45 -4.14 -3.01
C TYR A 31 2.80 -3.60 -3.45
N SER A 32 3.63 -4.49 -4.02
CA SER A 32 4.90 -4.10 -4.64
C SER A 32 4.68 -3.75 -6.11
N LEU A 33 5.10 -2.55 -6.50
CA LEU A 33 5.15 -2.09 -7.87
C LEU A 33 6.61 -2.10 -8.32
N THR A 34 6.91 -2.88 -9.36
CA THR A 34 8.21 -2.85 -10.05
C THR A 34 8.05 -2.11 -11.37
N VAL A 35 8.92 -1.12 -11.60
CA VAL A 35 8.92 -0.33 -12.84
C VAL A 35 10.29 -0.47 -13.49
N SER A 36 10.32 -0.65 -14.81
CA SER A 36 11.56 -0.73 -15.59
C SER A 36 11.44 0.13 -16.85
N ALA A 37 12.56 0.73 -17.26
CA ALA A 37 12.67 1.47 -18.50
C ALA A 37 13.45 0.64 -19.53
N GLY A 38 13.00 0.67 -20.80
CA GLY A 38 13.73 0.07 -21.92
C GLY A 38 14.94 0.89 -22.34
N VAL A 39 15.72 0.36 -23.29
CA VAL A 39 16.90 1.05 -23.85
C VAL A 39 16.49 2.41 -24.42
N GLY A 40 17.21 3.45 -24.06
CA GLY A 40 16.90 4.82 -24.47
C GLY A 40 15.72 5.46 -23.74
N GLY A 41 15.11 4.78 -22.77
CA GLY A 41 14.02 5.31 -21.97
C GLY A 41 14.45 5.68 -20.55
N SER A 42 13.71 6.60 -19.94
CA SER A 42 13.69 6.79 -18.49
C SER A 42 12.25 6.80 -17.98
N VAL A 43 12.08 6.44 -16.70
CA VAL A 43 10.81 6.47 -15.99
C VAL A 43 10.95 7.37 -14.76
N SER A 44 9.87 8.04 -14.35
CA SER A 44 9.87 9.00 -13.25
C SER A 44 9.93 8.38 -11.85
N THR A 45 9.78 7.05 -11.74
CA THR A 45 9.78 6.31 -10.47
C THR A 45 10.48 4.96 -10.64
N SER A 46 11.21 4.53 -9.60
CA SER A 46 11.85 3.21 -9.52
C SER A 46 10.90 2.11 -9.03
N GLY A 47 9.62 2.42 -8.81
CA GLY A 47 8.68 1.53 -8.12
C GLY A 47 8.73 1.68 -6.59
N GLY A 48 8.14 0.72 -5.87
CA GLY A 48 8.05 0.74 -4.41
C GLY A 48 6.93 -0.12 -3.86
N THR A 49 6.72 -0.08 -2.55
CA THR A 49 5.55 -0.66 -1.88
C THR A 49 4.51 0.41 -1.64
N TYR A 50 3.27 0.13 -2.01
CA TYR A 50 2.16 1.07 -1.89
C TYR A 50 0.99 0.42 -1.18
N ASP A 51 0.29 1.20 -0.37
CA ASP A 51 -0.95 0.78 0.29
C ASP A 51 -2.06 0.56 -0.75
N ASP A 52 -2.96 -0.38 -0.47
CA ASP A 52 -4.15 -0.64 -1.28
C ASP A 52 -4.92 0.65 -1.59
N GLY A 53 -5.29 0.83 -2.86
CA GLY A 53 -5.99 2.03 -3.32
C GLY A 53 -5.11 3.26 -3.58
N THR A 54 -3.80 3.19 -3.34
CA THR A 54 -2.87 4.27 -3.73
C THR A 54 -2.84 4.43 -5.26
N ILE A 55 -3.06 5.65 -5.75
CA ILE A 55 -2.94 5.99 -7.17
C ILE A 55 -1.49 6.43 -7.44
N VAL A 56 -0.77 5.66 -8.25
CA VAL A 56 0.60 5.97 -8.66
C VAL A 56 0.60 6.42 -10.12
N THR A 57 0.99 7.67 -10.37
CA THR A 57 1.16 8.21 -11.72
C THR A 57 2.61 7.98 -12.19
N ILE A 58 2.77 7.35 -13.35
CA ILE A 58 4.08 7.05 -13.93
C ILE A 58 4.24 7.84 -15.23
N THR A 59 5.31 8.64 -15.31
CA THR A 59 5.69 9.36 -16.52
C THR A 59 6.95 8.72 -17.09
N HIS A 60 6.99 8.50 -18.39
CA HIS A 60 8.18 8.01 -19.10
C HIS A 60 8.71 9.08 -20.05
N HIS A 61 10.01 9.04 -20.30
CA HIS A 61 10.66 9.83 -21.34
C HIS A 61 11.42 8.88 -22.25
N GLN A 62 11.28 9.05 -23.56
CA GLN A 62 12.06 8.30 -24.54
C GLN A 62 13.03 9.27 -25.19
N MET A 63 14.32 8.94 -25.18
CA MET A 63 15.27 9.57 -26.08
C MET A 63 14.94 9.05 -27.49
N MET A 64 14.51 9.95 -28.38
CA MET A 64 14.47 9.63 -29.80
C MET A 64 15.91 9.64 -30.30
N ASP A 65 16.34 8.56 -30.95
CA ASP A 65 17.63 8.51 -31.63
C ASP A 65 17.67 9.61 -32.70
N MET A 66 18.42 10.68 -32.42
CA MET A 66 18.80 11.65 -33.45
C MET A 66 20.09 11.13 -34.10
N SER A 67 19.95 10.18 -35.03
CA SER A 67 21.02 9.91 -35.99
C SER A 67 21.36 11.22 -36.71
N LEU A 68 22.64 11.58 -36.66
CA LEU A 68 23.25 12.70 -37.41
C LEU A 68 23.23 12.43 -38.93
#